data_AF-A0A3C1FR99-F1
#
_entry.id   AF-A0A3C1FR99-F1
#
_cell.length_a   1.000
_cell.length_b   1.000
_cell.length_c   1.000
_cell.angle_alpha   90.00
_cell.angle_beta   90.00
_cell.angle_gamma   90.00
#
_symmetry.space_group_name_H-M   'P 1'
#
loop_
_entity.id
_entity.type
_entity.pdbx_description
1 polymer ?
#
loop_
_entity_poly.entity_id
_entity_poly.type
_entity_poly.pdbx_seq_one_letter_code
_entity_poly.pdbx_strand_id
1 'polypeptide(L)'
;MSDGAAGMENQCLGLAERLGLVPDIKRIALRAPWGWLPPAIGARRFAAPLAGIGDRQAAGLVPPWPDLLIATGRRTVGVSVAIRRQSVRLRTPPTLTVQIQNPRFPVSAFDLVVVPAHDQLTGPNVLTTRGSLHRVTRARLDAAAADFAAQLADLPRPLVTVLIGGPNSAYRMTPE
;
A
#
# COMPACT_ATOMS: atom_id res chain seq x y z
N MET A 1 -3.50 -1.82 4.20
CA MET A 1 -4.26 -0.58 3.93
C MET A 1 -3.71 0.09 2.67
N SER A 2 -4.54 0.39 1.68
CA SER A 2 -4.13 1.04 0.42
C SER A 2 -5.17 2.08 -0.01
N ASP A 3 -4.91 2.80 -1.09
CA ASP A 3 -5.90 3.67 -1.76
C ASP A 3 -6.77 2.92 -2.79
N GLY A 4 -6.63 1.59 -2.86
CA GLY A 4 -7.34 0.72 -3.81
C GLY A 4 -6.67 0.59 -5.18
N ALA A 5 -5.60 1.33 -5.48
CA ALA A 5 -4.86 1.13 -6.71
C ALA A 5 -4.17 -0.25 -6.69
N ALA A 6 -4.30 -1.03 -7.77
CA ALA A 6 -3.81 -2.41 -7.81
C ALA A 6 -2.30 -2.53 -7.48
N GLY A 7 -1.47 -1.63 -8.01
CA GLY A 7 -0.03 -1.60 -7.73
C GLY A 7 0.31 -1.25 -6.27
N MET A 8 -0.52 -0.43 -5.63
CA MET A 8 -0.38 -0.09 -4.21
C MET A 8 -0.78 -1.30 -3.35
N GLU A 9 -1.97 -1.85 -3.57
CA GLU A 9 -2.45 -3.02 -2.83
C GLU A 9 -1.51 -4.23 -2.96
N ASN A 10 -0.97 -4.47 -4.17
CA ASN A 10 -0.01 -5.54 -4.44
C ASN A 10 1.26 -5.46 -3.58
N GLN A 11 1.73 -4.24 -3.26
CA GLN A 11 2.88 -4.06 -2.37
C GLN A 11 2.57 -4.50 -0.94
N CYS A 12 1.41 -4.08 -0.40
CA CYS A 12 1.00 -4.50 0.95
C CYS A 12 0.76 -6.00 1.04
N LEU A 13 0.08 -6.57 0.03
CA LEU A 13 -0.18 -8.02 -0.03
C LEU A 13 1.11 -8.81 -0.18
N GLY A 14 2.05 -8.35 -1.01
CA GLY A 14 3.35 -9.00 -1.18
C GLY A 14 4.12 -9.09 0.14
N LEU A 15 4.10 -8.02 0.96
CA LEU A 15 4.70 -8.05 2.29
C LEU A 15 3.95 -8.99 3.24
N ALA A 16 2.61 -8.88 3.32
CA ALA A 16 1.80 -9.69 4.22
C ALA A 16 1.96 -11.21 3.93
N GLU A 17 1.93 -11.61 2.67
CA GLU A 17 2.12 -13.00 2.26
C GLU A 17 3.51 -13.53 2.63
N ARG A 18 4.56 -12.71 2.49
CA ARG A 18 5.92 -13.11 2.87
C ARG A 18 6.11 -13.23 4.38
N LEU A 19 5.30 -12.53 5.15
CA LEU A 19 5.22 -12.69 6.61
C LEU A 19 4.33 -13.87 7.03
N GLY A 20 3.70 -14.58 6.10
CA GLY A 20 2.76 -15.68 6.40
C GLY A 20 1.45 -15.21 7.03
N LEU A 21 1.07 -13.94 6.81
CA LEU A 21 -0.11 -13.33 7.41
C LEU A 21 -1.30 -13.35 6.44
N VAL A 22 -2.52 -13.49 7.00
CA VAL A 22 -3.78 -13.29 6.28
C VAL A 22 -4.30 -11.89 6.61
N PRO A 23 -4.19 -10.91 5.68
CA PRO A 23 -4.53 -9.52 5.99
C PRO A 23 -6.04 -9.24 5.86
N ASP A 24 -6.58 -8.44 6.77
CA ASP A 24 -7.84 -7.71 6.54
C ASP A 24 -7.56 -6.48 5.66
N ILE A 25 -8.09 -6.50 4.43
CA ILE A 25 -7.78 -5.50 3.41
C ILE A 25 -8.70 -4.28 3.56
N LYS A 26 -8.13 -3.16 4.03
CA LYS A 26 -8.80 -1.86 4.07
C LYS A 26 -8.36 -0.95 2.92
N ARG A 27 -9.33 -0.49 2.11
CA ARG A 27 -9.13 0.49 1.03
C ARG A 27 -9.66 1.85 1.47
N ILE A 28 -8.77 2.84 1.53
CA ILE A 28 -9.04 4.16 2.10
C ILE A 28 -9.31 5.18 1.00
N ALA A 29 -10.50 5.79 1.05
CA ALA A 29 -10.75 7.06 0.40
C ALA A 29 -11.09 8.11 1.46
N LEU A 30 -10.39 9.24 1.40
CA LEU A 30 -10.65 10.38 2.26
C LEU A 30 -11.66 11.31 1.58
N ARG A 31 -12.69 11.72 2.30
CA ARG A 31 -13.66 12.74 1.85
C ARG A 31 -13.00 14.11 1.80
N ALA A 32 -13.58 15.03 1.04
CA ALA A 32 -13.21 16.44 1.12
C ALA A 32 -13.47 16.99 2.54
N PRO A 33 -12.63 17.92 3.05
CA PRO A 33 -11.42 18.45 2.42
C PRO A 33 -10.16 17.57 2.64
N TRP A 34 -10.25 16.53 3.47
CA TRP A 34 -9.10 15.71 3.88
C TRP A 34 -8.39 14.99 2.73
N GLY A 35 -9.12 14.61 1.68
CA GLY A 35 -8.53 14.04 0.45
C GLY A 35 -7.75 15.06 -0.39
N TRP A 36 -8.06 16.35 -0.26
CA TRP A 36 -7.42 17.44 -1.02
C TRP A 36 -6.21 18.01 -0.28
N LEU A 37 -6.25 18.02 1.05
CA LEU A 37 -5.18 18.59 1.86
C LEU A 37 -3.91 17.71 1.83
N PRO A 38 -2.71 18.33 1.90
CA PRO A 38 -1.47 17.60 2.16
C PRO A 38 -1.56 16.80 3.47
N PRO A 39 -1.02 15.57 3.54
CA PRO A 39 -1.06 14.74 4.75
C PRO A 39 -0.49 15.45 5.98
N ALA A 40 0.51 16.30 5.79
CA ALA A 40 1.11 17.12 6.83
C ALA A 40 0.11 18.06 7.53
N ILE A 41 -0.87 18.60 6.81
CA ILE A 41 -1.87 19.51 7.40
C ILE A 41 -2.90 18.71 8.18
N GLY A 42 -3.43 17.63 7.59
CA GLY A 42 -4.43 16.77 8.20
C GLY A 42 -3.90 16.06 9.46
N ALA A 43 -2.73 15.42 9.39
CA ALA A 43 -2.21 14.56 10.47
C ALA A 43 -1.45 15.33 11.58
N ARG A 44 -0.98 16.55 11.31
CA ARG A 44 -0.17 17.34 12.26
C ARG A 44 -0.98 18.35 13.05
N ARG A 45 -2.07 18.91 12.48
CA ARG A 45 -2.93 19.90 13.17
C ARG A 45 -4.23 19.35 13.71
N PHE A 46 -4.76 18.29 13.11
CA PHE A 46 -6.04 17.72 13.52
C PHE A 46 -5.83 16.23 13.83
N ALA A 47 -6.47 15.70 14.87
CA ALA A 47 -6.63 14.25 15.04
C ALA A 47 -7.60 13.66 13.98
N ALA A 48 -7.71 14.30 12.81
CA ALA A 48 -8.65 13.98 11.77
C ALA A 48 -7.93 13.24 10.64
N PRO A 49 -7.91 11.90 10.74
CA PRO A 49 -8.04 11.13 9.54
C PRO A 49 -9.04 9.98 9.67
N LEU A 50 -9.62 9.71 10.86
CA LEU A 50 -10.74 8.78 11.01
C LEU A 50 -12.09 9.43 10.68
N ALA A 51 -12.35 10.64 11.17
CA ALA A 51 -13.58 11.39 10.88
C ALA A 51 -13.74 11.80 9.40
N GLY A 52 -12.66 11.74 8.63
CA GLY A 52 -12.64 12.04 7.20
C GLY A 52 -12.74 10.81 6.29
N ILE A 53 -12.77 9.59 6.84
CA ILE A 53 -12.93 8.35 6.07
C ILE A 53 -14.39 8.24 5.66
N GLY A 54 -14.66 7.88 4.40
CA GLY A 54 -16.03 7.60 3.97
C GLY A 54 -16.70 6.54 4.85
N ASP A 55 -17.98 6.72 5.20
CA ASP A 55 -18.68 5.92 6.23
C ASP A 55 -18.62 4.40 5.97
N ARG A 56 -18.64 3.97 4.70
CA ARG A 56 -18.51 2.55 4.30
C ARG A 56 -17.10 1.97 4.45
N GLN A 57 -16.08 2.81 4.46
CA GLN A 57 -14.65 2.44 4.54
C GLN A 57 -14.09 2.61 5.95
N ALA A 58 -14.78 3.37 6.80
CA ALA A 58 -14.50 3.50 8.23
C ALA A 58 -14.92 2.26 9.03
N ALA A 59 -15.77 1.41 8.46
CA ALA A 59 -16.21 0.15 9.08
C ALA A 59 -15.00 -0.75 9.40
N GLY A 60 -14.71 -0.89 10.70
CA GLY A 60 -13.59 -1.68 11.21
C GLY A 60 -12.27 -0.92 11.40
N LEU A 61 -12.23 0.40 11.17
CA LEU A 61 -11.12 1.27 11.60
C LEU A 61 -11.41 1.90 12.95
N VAL A 62 -11.75 1.03 13.91
CA VAL A 62 -12.01 1.37 15.31
C VAL A 62 -11.24 0.38 16.19
N PRO A 63 -10.92 0.74 17.44
CA PRO A 63 -10.33 -0.21 18.38
C PRO A 63 -11.20 -1.46 18.58
N PRO A 64 -10.62 -2.62 18.91
CA PRO A 64 -9.18 -2.87 19.14
C PRO A 64 -8.36 -2.77 17.85
N TRP A 65 -7.19 -2.14 17.93
CA TRP A 65 -6.29 -2.00 16.80
C TRP A 65 -5.52 -3.30 16.52
N PRO A 66 -5.13 -3.58 15.26
CA PRO A 66 -4.34 -4.76 14.95
C PRO A 66 -2.92 -4.63 15.53
N ASP A 67 -2.24 -5.76 15.71
CA ASP A 67 -0.83 -5.79 16.10
C ASP A 67 0.09 -5.24 15.00
N LEU A 68 -0.30 -5.42 13.73
CA LEU A 68 0.46 -4.96 12.56
C LEU A 68 -0.45 -4.22 11.57
N LEU A 69 -0.05 -3.02 11.19
CA LEU A 69 -0.63 -2.24 10.11
C LEU A 69 0.38 -2.07 8.97
N ILE A 70 0.12 -2.70 7.83
CA ILE A 70 0.87 -2.46 6.58
C ILE A 70 0.07 -1.47 5.73
N ALA A 71 0.67 -0.33 5.39
CA ALA A 71 0.05 0.73 4.63
C ALA A 71 0.91 1.17 3.44
N THR A 72 0.29 1.72 2.40
CA THR A 72 1.00 2.30 1.26
C THR A 72 0.24 3.50 0.69
N GLY A 73 0.94 4.38 -0.01
CA GLY A 73 0.35 5.52 -0.70
C GLY A 73 -0.03 6.70 0.20
N ARG A 74 -0.12 7.88 -0.41
CA ARG A 74 -0.29 9.16 0.30
C ARG A 74 -1.56 9.24 1.16
N ARG A 75 -2.65 8.61 0.74
CA ARG A 75 -3.96 8.69 1.42
C ARG A 75 -3.98 7.91 2.74
N THR A 76 -3.08 6.95 2.93
CA THR A 76 -3.03 6.11 4.13
C THR A 76 -2.17 6.71 5.23
N VAL A 77 -1.21 7.56 4.89
CA VAL A 77 -0.25 8.21 5.82
C VAL A 77 -0.93 8.78 7.06
N GLY A 78 -1.95 9.63 6.90
CA GLY A 78 -2.64 10.24 8.04
C GLY A 78 -3.35 9.22 8.91
N VAL A 79 -4.03 8.26 8.30
CA VAL A 79 -4.75 7.19 9.00
C VAL A 79 -3.78 6.32 9.81
N SER A 80 -2.67 5.89 9.21
CA SER A 80 -1.63 5.11 9.88
C SER A 80 -1.07 5.81 11.12
N VAL A 81 -0.78 7.12 11.00
CA VAL A 81 -0.29 7.94 12.12
C VAL A 81 -1.33 8.05 13.23
N ALA A 82 -2.61 8.21 12.90
CA ALA A 82 -3.67 8.30 13.90
C ALA A 82 -3.88 6.97 14.64
N ILE A 83 -3.88 5.84 13.93
CA ILE A 83 -3.98 4.50 14.52
C ILE A 83 -2.84 4.27 15.50
N ARG A 84 -1.58 4.55 15.11
CA ARG A 84 -0.42 4.43 15.99
C ARG A 84 -0.53 5.28 17.25
N ARG A 85 -0.94 6.54 17.12
CA ARG A 85 -1.13 7.44 18.27
C ARG A 85 -2.24 6.94 19.19
N GLN A 86 -3.34 6.45 18.63
CA GLN A 86 -4.48 5.96 19.40
C GLN A 86 -4.18 4.63 20.08
N SER A 87 -3.44 3.71 19.46
CA SER A 87 -3.05 2.43 20.07
C SER A 87 -2.18 2.66 21.32
N VAL A 88 -1.21 3.57 21.24
CA VAL A 88 -0.41 3.99 22.41
C VAL A 88 -1.28 4.63 23.49
N ARG A 89 -2.20 5.53 23.12
CA ARG A 89 -3.07 6.24 24.08
C ARG A 89 -4.03 5.31 24.80
N LEU A 90 -4.57 4.30 24.11
CA LEU A 90 -5.56 3.37 24.66
C LEU A 90 -4.95 2.29 25.58
N ARG A 91 -3.63 2.30 25.80
CA ARG A 91 -2.90 1.28 26.58
C ARG A 91 -3.16 -0.16 26.11
N THR A 92 -3.54 -0.32 24.85
CA THR A 92 -3.47 -1.61 24.15
C THR A 92 -2.03 -1.87 23.72
N PRO A 93 -1.63 -3.10 23.40
CA PRO A 93 -0.38 -3.34 22.69
C PRO A 93 -0.26 -2.36 21.50
N PRO A 94 0.88 -1.68 21.34
CA PRO A 94 1.03 -0.68 20.29
C PRO A 94 1.01 -1.38 18.93
N THR A 95 0.13 -0.92 18.03
CA THR A 95 0.13 -1.35 16.63
C THR A 95 1.46 -1.01 15.98
N LEU A 96 2.17 -2.04 15.50
CA LEU A 96 3.36 -1.88 14.67
C LEU A 96 2.94 -1.34 13.30
N THR A 97 3.45 -0.17 12.93
CA THR A 97 3.11 0.48 11.66
C THR A 97 4.24 0.39 10.64
N VAL A 98 3.94 -0.25 9.51
CA VAL A 98 4.83 -0.36 8.35
C VAL A 98 4.23 0.46 7.20
N GLN A 99 4.92 1.52 6.79
CA GLN A 99 4.53 2.36 5.66
C GLN A 99 5.42 2.07 4.45
N ILE A 100 4.83 1.59 3.36
CA ILE A 100 5.51 1.33 2.10
C ILE A 100 5.48 2.61 1.25
N GLN A 101 6.56 2.85 0.52
CA GLN A 101 6.88 4.04 -0.28
C GLN A 101 7.19 5.29 0.56
N ASN A 102 7.83 6.28 -0.07
CA ASN A 102 8.12 7.55 0.60
C ASN A 102 6.81 8.24 1.05
N PRO A 103 6.58 8.39 2.37
CA PRO A 103 5.33 8.94 2.89
C PRO A 103 5.21 10.46 2.70
N ARG A 104 6.30 11.14 2.32
CA ARG A 104 6.43 12.60 2.37
C ARG A 104 5.96 13.17 3.71
N PHE A 105 6.32 12.46 4.79
CA PHE A 105 5.98 12.73 6.18
C PHE A 105 7.16 12.27 7.05
N PRO A 106 7.38 12.85 8.25
CA PRO A 106 8.44 12.39 9.15
C PRO A 106 8.42 10.86 9.35
N VAL A 107 9.53 10.20 9.03
CA VAL A 107 9.65 8.73 9.12
C VAL A 107 9.43 8.23 10.55
N SER A 108 9.78 9.03 11.56
CA SER A 108 9.56 8.75 12.99
C SER A 108 8.09 8.66 13.41
N ALA A 109 7.15 9.02 12.53
CA ALA A 109 5.72 8.85 12.77
C ALA A 109 5.26 7.39 12.57
N PHE A 110 6.12 6.54 12.02
CA PHE A 110 5.91 5.13 11.78
C PHE A 110 6.96 4.31 12.53
N ASP A 111 6.73 3.01 12.70
CA ASP A 111 7.73 2.11 13.29
C ASP A 111 8.72 1.61 12.23
N LEU A 112 8.27 1.45 10.99
CA LEU A 112 9.11 1.12 9.83
C LEU A 112 8.59 1.81 8.57
N VAL A 113 9.49 2.33 7.76
CA VAL A 113 9.19 2.84 6.41
C VAL A 113 9.99 2.03 5.40
N VAL A 114 9.31 1.38 4.45
CA VAL A 114 9.94 0.57 3.40
C VAL A 114 9.91 1.33 2.08
N VAL A 115 11.06 1.68 1.52
CA VAL A 115 11.15 2.52 0.32
C VAL A 115 12.07 1.93 -0.74
N PRO A 116 11.77 2.08 -2.04
CA PRO A 116 12.74 1.79 -3.08
C PRO A 116 13.98 2.71 -3.01
N ALA A 117 15.14 2.20 -3.41
CA ALA A 117 16.41 2.92 -3.37
C ALA A 117 16.40 4.23 -4.19
N HIS A 118 15.59 4.30 -5.25
CA HIS A 118 15.46 5.49 -6.08
C HIS A 118 14.73 6.65 -5.37
N ASP A 119 14.02 6.41 -4.27
CA ASP A 119 13.38 7.47 -3.48
C ASP A 119 14.37 8.24 -2.59
N GLN A 120 15.59 7.71 -2.41
CA GLN A 120 16.70 8.33 -1.66
C GLN A 120 16.33 8.77 -0.23
N LEU A 121 15.31 8.17 0.39
CA LEU A 121 14.90 8.46 1.75
C LEU A 121 15.78 7.67 2.73
N THR A 122 16.26 8.36 3.77
CA THR A 122 17.10 7.78 4.83
C THR A 122 16.51 8.08 6.20
N GLY A 123 16.85 7.24 7.18
CA GLY A 123 16.40 7.40 8.56
C GLY A 123 16.63 6.13 9.38
N PRO A 124 16.55 6.24 10.71
CA PRO A 124 16.84 5.12 11.62
C PRO A 124 15.84 3.96 11.49
N ASN A 125 14.64 4.23 10.96
CA ASN A 125 13.58 3.26 10.75
C ASN A 125 13.19 3.14 9.27
N VAL A 126 14.12 3.40 8.37
CA VAL A 126 13.91 3.29 6.93
C VAL A 126 14.63 2.04 6.41
N LEU A 127 13.87 1.15 5.78
CA LEU A 127 14.38 -0.04 5.10
C LEU A 127 14.32 0.19 3.59
N THR A 128 15.48 0.15 2.95
CA THR A 128 15.61 0.39 1.51
C THR A 128 15.52 -0.91 0.72
N THR A 129 14.70 -0.95 -0.32
CA THR A 129 14.55 -2.07 -1.26
C THR A 129 15.11 -1.71 -2.64
N ARG A 130 15.46 -2.70 -3.47
CA ARG A 130 15.94 -2.42 -4.85
C ARG A 130 14.86 -1.80 -5.74
N GLY A 131 13.61 -2.21 -5.55
CA GLY A 131 12.45 -1.70 -6.26
C GLY A 131 11.19 -1.82 -5.39
N SER A 132 10.03 -1.56 -5.98
CA SER A 132 8.75 -1.71 -5.29
C SER A 132 8.52 -3.15 -4.83
N LEU A 133 7.94 -3.32 -3.65
CA LEU A 133 7.51 -4.63 -3.19
C LEU A 133 6.47 -5.21 -4.16
N HIS A 134 6.44 -6.53 -4.29
CA HIS A 134 5.53 -7.19 -5.21
C HIS A 134 5.27 -8.63 -4.80
N ARG A 135 4.23 -9.19 -5.42
CA ARG A 135 3.85 -10.59 -5.28
C ARG A 135 4.58 -11.53 -6.23
N VAL A 136 5.41 -11.05 -7.16
CA VAL A 136 6.12 -11.93 -8.11
C VAL A 136 7.11 -12.83 -7.36
N THR A 137 6.98 -14.14 -7.59
CA THR A 137 7.87 -15.18 -7.05
C THR A 137 8.21 -16.17 -8.15
N ARG A 138 9.28 -16.96 -7.97
CA ARG A 138 9.63 -18.00 -8.93
C ARG A 138 8.49 -19.00 -9.14
N ALA A 139 7.87 -19.46 -8.06
CA ALA A 139 6.72 -20.37 -8.11
C ALA A 139 5.52 -19.79 -8.89
N ARG A 140 5.22 -18.49 -8.72
CA ARG A 140 4.15 -17.83 -9.49
C ARG A 140 4.51 -17.68 -10.97
N LEU A 141 5.78 -17.43 -11.28
CA LEU A 141 6.26 -17.35 -12.66
C LEU A 141 6.23 -18.72 -13.34
N ASP A 142 6.63 -19.79 -12.66
CA ASP A 142 6.61 -21.15 -13.21
C ASP A 142 5.16 -21.62 -13.43
N ALA A 143 4.24 -21.33 -12.50
CA ALA A 143 2.81 -21.62 -12.67
C ALA A 143 2.22 -20.85 -13.86
N ALA A 144 2.47 -19.54 -13.96
CA ALA A 144 2.00 -18.74 -15.09
C ALA A 144 2.63 -19.22 -16.41
N ALA A 145 3.90 -19.62 -16.42
CA ALA A 145 4.54 -20.16 -17.62
C ALA A 145 3.84 -21.42 -18.13
N ALA A 146 3.36 -22.29 -17.24
CA ALA A 146 2.55 -23.44 -17.61
C ALA A 146 1.19 -23.02 -18.21
N ASP A 147 0.52 -22.04 -17.60
CA ASP A 147 -0.77 -21.53 -18.09
C ASP A 147 -0.67 -20.93 -19.50
N PHE A 148 0.41 -20.23 -19.80
CA PHE A 148 0.64 -19.60 -21.11
C PHE A 148 1.31 -20.53 -22.14
N ALA A 149 1.78 -21.72 -21.76
CA ALA A 149 2.62 -22.55 -22.62
C ALA A 149 1.96 -22.88 -23.97
N ALA A 150 0.69 -23.30 -23.95
CA ALA A 150 -0.05 -23.66 -25.17
C ALA A 150 -0.27 -22.45 -26.10
N GLN A 151 -0.55 -21.27 -25.54
CA GLN A 151 -0.81 -20.05 -26.34
C GLN A 151 0.45 -19.52 -27.03
N LEU A 152 1.62 -19.86 -26.51
CA LEU A 152 2.91 -19.37 -26.99
C LEU A 152 3.70 -20.43 -27.78
N ALA A 153 3.19 -21.66 -27.88
CA ALA A 153 3.91 -22.80 -28.45
C ALA A 153 4.31 -22.56 -29.91
N ASP A 154 3.36 -22.12 -30.73
CA ASP A 154 3.52 -21.99 -32.19
C ASP A 154 4.01 -20.61 -32.64
N LEU A 155 4.25 -19.69 -31.70
CA LEU A 155 4.68 -18.33 -32.04
C LEU A 155 6.17 -18.29 -32.41
N PRO A 156 6.54 -17.57 -33.49
CA PRO A 156 7.93 -17.43 -33.93
C PRO A 156 8.78 -16.73 -32.86
N ARG A 157 10.04 -17.14 -32.75
CA ARG A 157 10.98 -16.64 -31.73
C ARG A 157 11.90 -15.56 -32.31
N PRO A 158 12.31 -14.55 -31.51
CA PRO A 158 12.03 -14.38 -30.07
C PRO A 158 10.61 -13.88 -29.77
N LEU A 159 10.05 -14.27 -28.63
CA LEU A 159 8.80 -13.67 -28.16
C LEU A 159 9.07 -12.31 -27.56
N VAL A 160 8.27 -11.32 -27.98
CA VAL A 160 8.26 -9.98 -27.40
C VAL A 160 6.90 -9.74 -26.79
N THR A 161 6.87 -9.40 -25.50
CA THR A 161 5.65 -9.01 -24.80
C THR A 161 5.70 -7.51 -24.50
N VAL A 162 4.60 -6.82 -24.80
CA VAL A 162 4.44 -5.39 -24.49
C VAL A 162 3.42 -5.24 -23.37
N LEU A 163 3.82 -4.59 -22.27
CA LEU A 163 2.94 -4.27 -21.15
C LEU A 163 2.48 -2.81 -21.27
N ILE A 164 1.25 -2.61 -21.75
CA ILE A 164 0.69 -1.27 -22.02
C ILE A 164 -0.05 -0.70 -20.79
N GLY A 165 -0.23 -1.51 -19.74
CA GLY A 165 -1.02 -1.16 -18.56
C GLY A 165 -2.51 -1.45 -18.78
N GLY A 166 -3.37 -0.81 -18.00
CA GLY A 166 -4.82 -0.96 -18.08
C GLY A 166 -5.54 0.39 -18.10
N PRO A 167 -6.88 0.38 -18.24
CA PRO A 167 -7.69 1.59 -18.15
C PRO A 167 -7.44 2.35 -16.84
N ASN A 168 -7.32 3.67 -16.92
CA ASN A 168 -7.14 4.54 -15.77
C ASN A 168 -7.87 5.88 -15.98
N SER A 169 -7.71 6.83 -15.06
CA SER A 169 -8.40 8.13 -15.14
C SER A 169 -7.98 9.00 -16.32
N ALA A 170 -6.80 8.76 -16.91
CA ALA A 170 -6.28 9.49 -18.06
C ALA A 170 -6.48 8.72 -19.39
N TYR A 171 -6.52 7.39 -19.35
CA TYR A 171 -6.58 6.54 -20.55
C TYR A 171 -7.69 5.50 -20.45
N ARG A 172 -8.60 5.51 -21.43
CA ARG A 172 -9.62 4.48 -21.60
C ARG A 172 -9.13 3.50 -22.68
N MET A 173 -9.07 2.21 -22.36
CA MET A 173 -8.83 1.18 -23.37
C MET A 173 -10.18 0.69 -23.88
N THR A 174 -10.45 0.94 -25.15
CA THR A 174 -11.55 0.37 -25.91
C THR A 174 -11.07 -0.89 -26.62
N PRO A 175 -11.97 -1.82 -26.97
CA PRO A 175 -11.64 -2.96 -27.83
C PRO A 175 -11.25 -2.54 -29.27
N GLU A 176 -11.71 -1.35 -29.69
CA GLU A 176 -11.35 -0.62 -30.91
C GLU A 176 -10.06 0.16 -30.72
#